data_AF-A0A6A6DA24-F1
#
_entry.id   AF-A0A6A6DA24-F1
#
_cell.length_a   1.000
_cell.length_b   1.000
_cell.length_c   1.000
_cell.angle_alpha   90.00
_cell.angle_beta   90.00
_cell.angle_gamma   90.00
#
_symmetry.space_group_name_H-M   'P 1'
#
loop_
_entity.id
_entity.type
_entity.pdbx_description
1 polymer ?
#
loop_
_entity_poly.entity_id
_entity_poly.type
_entity_poly.pdbx_seq_one_letter_code
_entity_poly.pdbx_strand_id
1 'polypeptide(L)'
;LTIVAAYGDNADAGLPGVSDIPRKRQQRSTQFRNFKLTTTPRNAFQALLDSPWYSRGWTFQELLLSGRLLAFTEEQMLFLC
;
A
#
# COMPACT_ATOMS: atom_id res chain seq x y z
N LEU A 1 9.38 -1.47 -14.17
CA LEU A 1 8.62 -1.69 -12.93
C LEU A 1 9.18 -0.74 -11.91
N THR A 2 8.35 0.16 -11.38
CA THR A 2 8.75 1.16 -10.38
C THR A 2 8.20 0.73 -9.03
N ILE A 3 9.06 0.70 -8.01
CA ILE A 3 8.68 0.33 -6.66
C ILE A 3 8.59 1.60 -5.83
N VAL A 4 7.45 1.82 -5.18
CA VAL A 4 7.17 3.01 -4.39
C VAL A 4 7.01 2.61 -2.92
N ALA A 5 7.86 3.16 -2.06
CA ALA A 5 7.66 3.13 -0.61
C ALA A 5 6.74 4.29 -0.21
N ALA A 6 5.44 4.02 -0.12
CA ALA A 6 4.42 4.99 0.28
C ALA A 6 4.15 4.96 1.79
N TYR A 7 5.03 4.33 2.57
CA TYR A 7 4.95 4.23 4.02
C TYR A 7 6.23 4.73 4.68
N GLY A 8 6.06 5.32 5.86
CA GLY A 8 7.16 5.79 6.69
C GLY A 8 7.68 7.17 6.31
N ASP A 9 8.42 7.76 7.24
CA ASP A 9 8.94 9.12 7.09
C ASP A 9 10.25 9.15 6.30
N ASN A 10 10.97 8.02 6.24
CA ASN A 10 12.27 7.89 5.60
C ASN A 10 12.49 6.48 5.03
N ALA A 11 13.64 6.27 4.39
CA ALA A 11 13.99 5.01 3.72
C ALA A 11 14.17 3.83 4.70
N ASP A 12 14.43 4.11 5.98
CA ASP A 12 14.68 3.08 7.00
C ASP A 12 13.38 2.46 7.55
N ALA A 13 12.22 3.02 7.21
CA ALA A 13 10.93 2.49 7.63
C ALA A 13 10.58 1.13 7.00
N GLY A 14 11.25 0.78 5.90
CA GLY A 14 11.04 -0.47 5.16
C GLY A 14 9.67 -0.56 4.48
N LEU A 15 9.28 -1.77 4.08
CA LEU A 15 8.09 -2.02 3.26
C LEU A 15 7.06 -2.88 4.00
N PRO A 16 5.86 -2.35 4.31
CA PRO A 16 4.83 -3.12 4.99
C PRO A 16 4.39 -4.38 4.25
N GLY A 17 4.50 -5.52 4.94
CA GLY A 17 4.18 -6.84 4.42
C GLY A 17 5.30 -7.49 3.61
N VAL A 18 6.53 -6.98 3.73
CA VAL A 18 7.75 -7.59 3.17
C VAL A 18 8.67 -7.97 4.32
N SER A 19 9.23 -9.19 4.28
CA SER A 19 10.08 -9.75 5.32
C SER A 19 9.41 -9.70 6.71
N ASP A 20 10.11 -9.23 7.74
CA ASP A 20 9.63 -9.17 9.12
C ASP A 20 8.83 -7.90 9.45
N ILE A 21 8.45 -7.10 8.44
CA ILE A 21 7.71 -5.85 8.64
C ILE A 21 6.22 -6.12 8.45
N PRO A 22 5.42 -6.28 9.52
CA PRO A 22 4.00 -6.55 9.40
C PRO A 22 3.24 -5.30 8.90
N ARG A 23 2.17 -5.53 8.13
CA ARG A 23 1.18 -4.47 7.87
C ARG A 23 0.40 -4.19 9.15
N LYS A 24 0.30 -2.93 9.57
CA LYS A 24 -0.39 -2.53 10.82
C LYS A 24 -1.85 -2.95 10.84
N ARG A 25 -2.52 -2.86 9.70
CA ARG A 25 -3.92 -3.26 9.57
C ARG A 25 -4.04 -4.47 8.66
N GLN A 26 -4.32 -5.62 9.25
CA GLN A 26 -4.58 -6.84 8.51
C GLN A 26 -6.08 -7.01 8.29
N GLN A 27 -6.43 -7.48 7.10
CA GLN A 27 -7.78 -7.89 6.79
C GLN A 27 -8.17 -9.07 7.68
N ARG A 28 -9.22 -8.91 8.49
CA ARG A 28 -9.70 -9.95 9.38
C ARG A 28 -10.81 -10.73 8.69
N SER A 29 -10.73 -12.05 8.74
CA SER A 29 -11.81 -12.93 8.33
C SER A 29 -12.29 -13.77 9.50
N THR A 30 -13.59 -13.98 9.60
CA THR A 30 -14.21 -14.87 10.59
C THR A 30 -15.27 -15.75 9.94
N GLN A 31 -15.46 -16.95 10.47
CA GLN A 31 -16.50 -17.87 10.01
C GLN A 31 -17.77 -17.59 10.81
N PHE A 32 -18.86 -17.27 10.12
CA PHE A 32 -20.18 -17.13 10.69
C PHE A 32 -21.15 -18.11 10.02
N ARG A 33 -21.43 -19.22 10.70
CA ARG A 33 -22.18 -20.36 10.13
C ARG A 33 -21.56 -20.82 8.81
N ASN A 34 -22.29 -20.66 7.70
CA ASN A 34 -21.88 -21.06 6.35
C ASN A 34 -21.24 -19.91 5.56
N PHE A 35 -21.03 -18.74 6.19
CA PHE A 35 -20.46 -17.56 5.56
C PHE A 35 -19.08 -17.24 6.11
N LYS A 36 -18.18 -16.79 5.24
CA LYS A 36 -16.90 -16.20 5.62
C LYS A 36 -17.03 -14.69 5.58
N LEU A 37 -17.16 -14.07 6.74
CA LEU A 37 -17.21 -12.61 6.87
C LEU A 37 -15.79 -12.07 6.85
N THR A 38 -15.54 -11.04 6.06
CA THR A 38 -14.22 -10.43 5.96
C THR A 38 -14.34 -8.91 6.00
N THR A 39 -13.47 -8.25 6.77
CA THR A 39 -13.43 -6.78 6.82
C THR A 39 -12.95 -6.23 5.48
N THR A 40 -13.62 -5.20 4.97
CA THR A 40 -13.11 -4.47 3.81
C THR A 40 -11.93 -3.60 4.24
N PRO A 41 -10.76 -3.70 3.59
CA PRO A 41 -9.65 -2.80 3.85
C PRO A 41 -9.99 -1.37 3.41
N ARG A 42 -9.17 -0.39 3.79
CA ARG A 42 -9.26 0.96 3.21
C ARG A 42 -9.09 0.89 1.70
N ASN A 43 -9.59 1.90 0.97
CA ASN A 43 -9.27 2.01 -0.45
C ASN A 43 -7.75 2.22 -0.63
N ALA A 44 -7.09 1.28 -1.32
CA ALA A 44 -5.64 1.29 -1.52
C ALA A 44 -5.14 2.52 -2.30
N PHE A 45 -5.91 2.99 -3.28
CA PHE A 45 -5.56 4.18 -4.06
C PHE A 45 -5.65 5.44 -3.20
N GLN A 46 -6.71 5.58 -2.39
CA GLN A 46 -6.81 6.68 -1.43
C GLN A 46 -5.66 6.64 -0.42
N ALA A 47 -5.29 5.46 0.09
CA ALA A 47 -4.15 5.30 0.99
C ALA A 47 -2.82 5.73 0.34
N LEU A 48 -2.67 5.54 -0.98
CA LEU A 48 -1.53 6.02 -1.75
C LEU A 48 -1.54 7.56 -1.88
N LEU A 49 -2.69 8.16 -2.20
CA LEU A 49 -2.83 9.62 -2.32
C LEU A 49 -2.56 10.34 -0.99
N ASP A 50 -2.93 9.71 0.13
CA ASP A 50 -2.72 10.25 1.48
C ASP A 50 -1.28 9.99 2.00
N SER A 51 -0.41 9.38 1.22
CA SER A 51 0.94 8.99 1.65
C SER A 51 1.95 10.15 1.63
N PRO A 52 3.00 10.09 2.47
CA PRO A 52 4.13 11.02 2.38
C PRO A 52 4.89 10.95 1.06
N TRP A 53 4.75 9.85 0.32
CA TRP A 53 5.29 9.75 -1.03
C TRP A 53 4.56 10.72 -1.94
N TYR A 54 3.22 10.69 -1.99
CA TYR A 54 2.42 11.49 -2.94
C TYR A 54 2.63 13.01 -2.82
N SER A 55 3.00 13.51 -1.63
CA SER A 55 3.31 14.93 -1.40
C SER A 55 4.67 15.40 -1.93
N ARG A 56 5.53 14.50 -2.42
CA ARG A 56 6.84 14.86 -2.99
C ARG A 56 6.68 15.47 -4.38
N GLY A 57 7.48 16.50 -4.68
CA GLY A 57 7.39 17.22 -5.96
C GLY A 57 7.67 16.37 -7.21
N TRP A 58 8.33 15.21 -7.08
CA TRP A 58 8.71 14.35 -8.20
C TRP A 58 7.78 13.13 -8.41
N THR A 59 6.69 12.99 -7.65
CA THR A 59 5.78 11.83 -7.79
C THR A 59 5.01 11.78 -9.10
N PHE A 60 4.75 12.94 -9.71
CA PHE A 60 4.02 12.99 -10.98
C PHE A 60 4.75 12.23 -12.10
N GLN A 61 6.08 12.39 -12.18
CA GLN A 61 6.89 11.67 -13.17
C GLN A 61 6.92 10.17 -12.87
N GLU A 62 7.07 9.79 -11.60
CA GLU A 62 7.09 8.39 -11.18
C GLU A 62 5.75 7.68 -11.44
N LEU A 63 4.61 8.34 -11.19
CA LEU A 63 3.27 7.78 -11.39
C LEU A 63 2.90 7.69 -12.88
N LEU A 64 3.13 8.76 -13.65
CA LEU A 64 2.65 8.86 -15.04
C LEU A 64 3.53 8.10 -16.04
N LEU A 65 4.85 8.09 -15.84
CA LEU A 65 5.78 7.51 -16.82
C LEU A 65 6.08 6.03 -16.54
N SER A 66 5.66 5.50 -15.38
CA SER A 66 5.84 4.09 -15.05
C SER A 66 4.74 3.24 -15.68
N GLY A 67 5.06 2.51 -16.75
CA GLY A 67 4.14 1.53 -17.34
C GLY A 67 3.75 0.37 -16.42
N ARG A 68 4.44 0.20 -15.28
CA ARG A 68 4.07 -0.70 -14.18
C ARG A 68 4.59 -0.12 -12.87
N LEU A 69 3.72 0.08 -11.89
CA LEU A 69 4.04 0.66 -10.58
C LEU A 69 3.54 -0.24 -9.45
N LEU A 70 4.39 -0.50 -8.47
CA LEU A 70 4.10 -1.30 -7.29
C LEU A 70 4.30 -0.44 -6.04
N ALA A 71 3.21 0.03 -5.43
CA ALA A 71 3.24 0.90 -4.27
C ALA A 71 2.93 0.14 -2.98
N PHE A 72 3.79 0.30 -1.98
CA PHE A 72 3.62 -0.26 -0.65
C PHE A 72 3.13 0.83 0.30
N THR A 73 1.85 0.76 0.66
CA THR A 73 1.25 1.60 1.70
C THR A 73 1.32 0.90 3.06
N GLU A 74 0.90 1.59 4.11
CA GLU A 74 0.84 1.04 5.49
C GLU A 74 -0.01 -0.24 5.60
N GLU A 75 -1.13 -0.28 4.86
CA GLU A 75 -2.13 -1.34 4.98
C GLU A 75 -2.08 -2.36 3.84
N GLN A 76 -1.69 -1.93 2.63
CA GLN A 76 -1.84 -2.72 1.40
C GLN A 76 -0.71 -2.43 0.39
N MET A 77 -0.56 -3.37 -0.55
CA MET A 77 0.24 -3.14 -1.76
C MET A 77 -0.71 -2.93 -2.95
N LEU A 78 -0.42 -1.90 -3.74
CA LEU A 78 -1.16 -1.54 -4.95
C LEU A 78 -0.28 -1.78 -6.18
N PHE A 79 -0.83 -2.45 -7.19
CA PHE A 79 -0.20 -2.61 -8.50
C PHE A 79 -1.00 -1.84 -9.56
N LEU A 80 -0.33 -0.92 -10.25
CA LEU A 80 -0.89 -0.11 -11.35
C LEU A 80 -0.19 -0.51 -12.65
N CYS A 81 -0.96 -0.75 -13.71
CA CYS A 81 -0.49 -1.18 -15.04
C CYS A 81 -1.40 -0.66 -16.16
#